data_AF-A0A502FW71-F1
#
_entry.id   AF-A0A502FW71-F1
#
_cell.length_a   1.000
_cell.length_b   1.000
_cell.length_c   1.000
_cell.angle_alpha   90.00
_cell.angle_beta   90.00
_cell.angle_gamma   90.00
#
_symmetry.space_group_name_H-M   'P 1'
#
loop_
_entity.id
_entity.type
_entity.pdbx_description
1 polymer ?
#
loop_
_entity_poly.entity_id
_entity_poly.type
_entity_poly.pdbx_seq_one_letter_code
_entity_poly.pdbx_strand_id
1 'polypeptide(L)' 'MMHELWANKDELDLFCLTGQRGDDARKLLEPGYKLIWTCESNSHFEAMTRYYEFRSWGEYTTDFPDQDKKTYKELGWE' A
#
# COMPACT_ATOMS: atom_id res chain seq x y z
N MET A 1 -8.79 -5.87 2.49
CA MET A 1 -7.56 -5.94 3.33
C MET A 1 -7.07 -4.54 3.71
N MET A 2 -6.41 -4.39 4.86
CA MET A 2 -5.89 -3.09 5.34
C MET A 2 -4.45 -2.85 4.87
N HIS A 3 -4.14 -1.60 4.52
CA HIS A 3 -2.82 -1.10 4.16
C HIS A 3 -2.37 0.01 5.12
N GLU A 4 -1.06 0.17 5.23
CA GLU A 4 -0.38 1.21 6.00
C GLU A 4 0.61 1.96 5.12
N LEU A 5 0.65 3.28 5.28
CA LEU A 5 1.66 4.16 4.70
C LEU A 5 2.58 4.69 5.80
N TRP A 6 3.85 4.32 5.70
CA TRP A 6 4.91 4.78 6.57
C TRP A 6 5.78 5.79 5.81
N ALA A 7 6.04 6.93 6.43
CA ALA A 7 6.90 7.97 5.85
C ALA A 7 7.97 8.44 6.83
N ASN A 8 9.15 8.80 6.33
CA ASN A 8 10.19 9.46 7.12
C ASN A 8 10.21 10.99 6.90
N LYS A 9 11.16 11.68 7.55
CA LYS A 9 11.34 13.14 7.42
C LYS A 9 11.73 13.60 6.00
N ASP A 10 12.23 12.69 5.18
CA ASP A 10 12.66 12.94 3.80
C ASP A 10 11.54 12.56 2.81
N GLU A 11 10.33 12.32 3.31
CA GLU A 11 9.13 11.94 2.56
C GLU A 11 9.28 10.66 1.72
N LEU A 12 10.19 9.77 2.12
CA LEU A 12 10.28 8.44 1.54
C LEU A 12 9.18 7.56 2.11
N ASP A 13 8.49 6.85 1.21
CA ASP A 13 7.31 6.08 1.54
C ASP A 13 7.56 4.57 1.52
N LEU A 14 7.02 3.90 2.52
CA LEU A 14 6.69 2.48 2.47
C LEU A 14 5.17 2.33 2.54
N PHE A 15 4.58 1.81 1.47
CA PHE A 15 3.18 1.43 1.42
C PHE A 15 3.05 -0.09 1.41
N CYS A 16 2.52 -0.68 2.48
CA CYS A 16 2.46 -2.13 2.66
C CYS A 16 1.14 -2.60 3.29
N LEU A 17 0.89 -3.91 3.22
CA LEU A 17 -0.22 -4.52 3.96
C LEU A 17 0.01 -4.43 5.47
N THR A 18 -1.06 -4.51 6.26
CA THR A 18 -0.93 -4.64 7.72
C THR A 18 -0.64 -6.09 8.14
N GLY A 19 -0.20 -6.24 9.39
CA GLY A 19 0.08 -7.55 9.99
C GLY A 19 1.22 -8.30 9.29
N GLN A 20 1.17 -9.63 9.38
CA GLN A 20 2.29 -10.51 8.99
C GLN A 20 2.78 -10.31 7.55
N ARG A 21 1.87 -9.95 6.63
CA ARG A 21 2.19 -9.71 5.21
C ARG A 21 2.98 -8.43 4.96
N GLY A 22 2.97 -7.48 5.90
CA GLY A 22 3.78 -6.26 5.85
C GLY A 22 4.98 -6.26 6.79
N ASP A 23 5.11 -7.23 7.69
CA ASP A 23 6.17 -7.26 8.70
C ASP A 23 7.57 -7.24 8.08
N ASP A 24 7.80 -8.04 7.05
CA ASP A 24 9.12 -8.11 6.41
C ASP A 24 9.49 -6.80 5.72
N ALA A 25 8.51 -6.09 5.16
CA ALA A 25 8.74 -4.75 4.61
C ALA A 25 9.02 -3.72 5.73
N ARG A 26 8.25 -3.76 6.83
CA ARG A 26 8.44 -2.85 7.98
C ARG A 26 9.77 -3.08 8.69
N LYS A 27 10.30 -4.30 8.72
CA LYS A 27 11.63 -4.62 9.29
C LYS A 27 12.77 -3.92 8.56
N LEU A 28 12.58 -3.53 7.30
CA LEU A 28 13.60 -2.84 6.49
C LEU A 28 13.60 -1.32 6.74
N LEU A 29 12.65 -0.79 7.51
CA LEU A 29 12.59 0.64 7.80
C LEU A 29 13.73 1.06 8.73
N GLU A 30 14.45 2.09 8.33
CA GLU A 30 15.38 2.78 9.21
C GLU A 30 14.64 3.53 10.33
N PRO A 31 15.32 3.86 11.44
CA PRO A 31 14.73 4.70 12.47
C PRO A 31 14.21 6.04 11.90
N GLY A 32 13.00 6.44 12.32
CA GLY A 32 12.42 7.73 11.96
C GLY A 32 11.24 7.66 10.99
N TYR A 33 10.94 6.49 10.42
CA TYR A 33 9.65 6.25 9.77
C TYR A 33 8.52 6.28 10.79
N LYS A 34 7.39 6.87 10.40
CA LYS A 34 6.15 6.91 11.18
C LYS A 34 4.98 6.47 10.32
N LEU A 35 4.03 5.78 10.93
CA LEU A 35 2.75 5.51 10.31
C LEU A 35 1.98 6.82 10.18
N ILE A 36 1.66 7.23 8.95
CA ILE A 36 0.96 8.50 8.68
C ILE A 36 -0.45 8.31 8.14
N TRP A 37 -0.73 7.14 7.56
CA TRP A 37 -2.03 6.88 6.96
C TRP A 37 -2.31 5.37 6.83
N THR A 38 -3.59 5.01 6.84
CA THR A 38 -4.07 3.65 6.60
C THR A 38 -5.29 3.68 5.71
N CYS A 39 -5.49 2.62 4.94
CA CYS A 39 -6.70 2.45 4.14
C CYS A 39 -7.08 0.99 3.96
N GLU A 40 -8.37 0.74 3.86
CA GLU A 40 -8.89 -0.54 3.40
C GLU A 40 -9.02 -0.54 1.87
N SER A 41 -8.66 -1.65 1.24
CA SER A 41 -8.78 -1.86 -0.20
C SER A 41 -9.05 -3.34 -0.50
N ASN A 42 -9.69 -3.59 -1.65
CA ASN A 42 -10.03 -4.94 -2.08
C ASN A 42 -9.01 -5.53 -3.05
N SER A 43 -8.14 -4.71 -3.65
CA SER A 43 -7.15 -5.13 -4.64
C SER A 43 -5.88 -4.28 -4.56
N HIS A 44 -4.81 -4.72 -5.21
CA HIS A 44 -3.57 -3.94 -5.30
C HIS A 44 -3.81 -2.62 -6.04
N PHE A 45 -4.53 -2.66 -7.16
CA PHE A 45 -4.88 -1.48 -7.94
C PHE A 45 -5.65 -0.46 -7.11
N GLU A 46 -6.68 -0.89 -6.36
CA GLU A 46 -7.44 0.01 -5.49
C GLU A 46 -6.55 0.63 -4.39
N ALA A 47 -5.65 -0.16 -3.79
CA ALA A 47 -4.72 0.35 -2.79
C ALA A 47 -3.82 1.46 -3.36
N MET A 48 -3.25 1.21 -4.54
CA MET A 48 -2.36 2.16 -5.22
C MET A 48 -3.09 3.42 -5.68
N THR A 49 -4.33 3.29 -6.17
CA THR A 49 -5.17 4.45 -6.51
C THR A 49 -5.40 5.34 -5.29
N ARG A 50 -5.82 4.78 -4.16
CA ARG A 50 -6.04 5.56 -2.93
C ARG A 50 -4.75 6.20 -2.41
N TYR A 51 -3.62 5.52 -2.55
CA TYR A 51 -2.31 6.06 -2.19
C TYR A 51 -1.91 7.24 -3.08
N TYR A 52 -2.13 7.16 -4.39
CA TYR A 52 -1.91 8.27 -5.33
C TYR A 52 -2.81 9.47 -5.03
N GLU A 53 -4.08 9.22 -4.69
CA GLU A 53 -5.01 10.26 -4.24
C GLU A 53 -4.51 10.93 -2.95
N PHE A 54 -4.08 10.15 -1.95
CA PHE A 54 -3.52 10.68 -0.70
C PHE A 54 -2.31 11.58 -0.94
N ARG A 55 -1.42 11.20 -1.87
CA ARG A 55 -0.24 11.99 -2.24
C ARG A 55 -0.50 13.08 -3.28
N SER A 56 -1.72 13.18 -3.80
CA SER A 56 -2.09 14.12 -4.88
C SER A 56 -1.20 13.98 -6.13
N TRP A 57 -0.81 12.75 -6.48
CA TRP A 57 0.04 12.46 -7.64
C TRP A 57 -0.74 12.28 -8.95
N GLY A 58 -2.07 12.32 -8.90
CA GLY A 58 -2.95 12.14 -10.05
C GLY A 58 -3.48 10.71 -10.15
N GLU A 59 -3.89 10.32 -11.37
CA GLU A 59 -4.48 9.01 -11.62
C GLU A 59 -3.40 7.91 -11.61
N TYR A 60 -3.63 6.86 -10.83
CA TYR A 60 -2.82 5.65 -10.89
C TYR A 60 -3.21 4.79 -12.09
N THR A 61 -2.22 4.37 -12.88
CA THR A 61 -2.41 3.45 -14.01
C THR A 61 -1.52 2.22 -13.83
N THR A 62 -1.90 1.11 -14.46
CA THR A 62 -1.13 -0.14 -14.45
C THR A 62 -1.05 -0.74 -15.84
N ASP A 63 0.09 -1.34 -16.16
CA ASP A 63 0.31 -2.15 -17.36
C ASP A 63 -0.18 -3.60 -17.19
N PHE A 64 -0.53 -4.02 -15.96
CA PHE A 64 -0.93 -5.39 -15.62
C PHE A 64 -2.35 -5.47 -15.01
N PRO A 65 -3.38 -4.98 -15.70
CA PRO A 65 -4.74 -4.88 -15.14
C PRO A 65 -5.32 -6.23 -14.72
N ASP A 66 -5.01 -7.32 -15.42
CA ASP A 66 -5.52 -8.67 -15.11
C ASP A 66 -4.99 -9.22 -13.77
N GLN A 67 -3.87 -8.69 -13.28
CA GLN A 67 -3.28 -9.07 -12.00
C GLN A 67 -3.64 -8.07 -10.91
N ASP A 68 -3.45 -6.78 -11.17
CA ASP A 68 -3.56 -5.76 -10.13
C ASP A 68 -5.01 -5.47 -9.72
N LYS A 69 -5.97 -5.70 -10.63
CA LYS A 69 -7.39 -5.51 -10.34
C LYS A 69 -8.05 -6.74 -9.72
N LYS A 70 -7.36 -7.89 -9.64
CA LYS A 70 -7.89 -9.04 -8.91
C LYS A 70 -8.03 -8.68 -7.44
N THR A 71 -9.18 -9.03 -6.89
CA THR A 71 -9.41 -8.82 -5.48
C THR A 71 -8.55 -9.76 -4.64
N TYR A 72 -8.19 -9.34 -3.43
CA TYR A 72 -7.51 -10.19 -2.47
C TYR A 72 -8.32 -11.46 -2.16
N LYS A 73 -9.64 -11.37 -2.22
CA LYS A 73 -10.53 -12.53 -2.14
C LYS A 73 -10.33 -13.52 -3.29
N GLU A 74 -10.25 -13.05 -4.53
CA GLU A 74 -9.94 -13.91 -5.69
C GLU A 74 -8.54 -14.53 -5.61
N LEU A 75 -7.61 -13.86 -4.92
CA LEU A 75 -6.28 -14.36 -4.62
C LEU A 75 -6.23 -15.30 -3.41
N GLY A 76 -7.33 -15.46 -2.65
CA GLY A 76 -7.40 -16.28 -1.44
C GLY A 76 -6.66 -15.68 -0.25
N TRP A 77 -6.60 -14.35 -0.15
CA TRP A 77 -5.83 -13.61 0.88
C TRP A 77 -6.70 -12.97 1.95
N GLU A 78 -8.02 -12.98 1.76
CA GLU A 78 -9.03 -12.53 2.73
C GLU A 78 -9.61 -13.70 3.52
#